data_AF-A0A846DEJ1-F1
#
_entry.id   AF-A0A846DEJ1-F1
#
_cell.length_a   1.000
_cell.length_b   1.000
_cell.length_c   1.000
_cell.angle_alpha   90.00
_cell.angle_beta   90.00
_cell.angle_gamma   90.00
#
_symmetry.space_group_name_H-M   'P 1'
#
loop_
_entity.id
_entity.type
_entity.pdbx_description
1 polymer ?
#
loop_
_entity_poly.entity_id
_entity_poly.type
_entity_poly.pdbx_seq_one_letter_code
_entity_poly.pdbx_strand_id
1 'polypeptide(L)'
;SNVWFTDGNLHMFNQKPQPGRKPIEGREVADWEEKISNLYIEGARELDEEKRKEIYAETQHLTEEYLPFIYLVNLFSLTAVRNRFEGIKYSALGGAFWNIDELRLTDE
;
A
#
# COMPACT_ATOMS: atom_id res chain seq x y z
N SER A 1 -6.57 1.12 -1.17
CA SER A 1 -5.76 0.01 -0.64
C SER A 1 -6.02 -1.21 -1.48
N ASN A 2 -5.00 -1.70 -2.21
CA ASN A 2 -5.15 -2.79 -3.17
C ASN A 2 -4.81 -4.17 -2.58
N VAL A 3 -3.98 -4.24 -1.54
CA VAL A 3 -3.56 -5.49 -0.89
C VAL A 3 -4.56 -5.99 0.15
N TRP A 4 -5.44 -5.12 0.67
CA TRP A 4 -6.38 -5.44 1.74
C TRP A 4 -7.81 -5.68 1.26
N PHE A 5 -8.08 -5.49 -0.03
CA PHE A 5 -9.36 -5.82 -0.63
C PHE A 5 -9.39 -7.32 -0.91
N THR A 6 -10.29 -8.07 -0.26
CA THR A 6 -10.37 -9.55 -0.28
C THR A 6 -10.43 -10.14 -1.68
N ASP A 7 -11.13 -9.45 -2.58
CA ASP A 7 -11.26 -9.83 -3.98
C ASP A 7 -10.35 -9.01 -4.93
N GLY A 8 -9.36 -8.31 -4.37
CA GLY A 8 -8.38 -7.53 -5.11
C GLY A 8 -7.30 -8.41 -5.74
N ASN A 9 -6.84 -8.04 -6.94
CA ASN A 9 -5.78 -8.80 -7.65
C ASN A 9 -4.41 -8.77 -6.93
N LEU A 10 -4.23 -7.85 -5.97
CA LEU A 10 -3.01 -7.68 -5.18
C LEU A 10 -3.18 -8.14 -3.74
N HIS A 11 -4.32 -8.73 -3.38
CA HIS A 11 -4.49 -9.43 -2.12
C HIS A 11 -3.53 -10.62 -2.05
N MET A 12 -3.02 -11.02 -0.88
CA MET A 12 -1.86 -11.94 -0.78
C MET A 12 -2.14 -13.28 -0.13
N PHE A 13 -3.29 -13.46 0.50
CA PHE A 13 -3.73 -14.69 1.14
C PHE A 13 -5.19 -14.93 0.78
N ASN A 14 -5.73 -16.13 1.02
CA ASN A 14 -7.14 -16.49 0.74
C ASN A 14 -7.69 -15.94 -0.61
N GLN A 15 -6.84 -15.89 -1.64
CA GLN A 15 -7.11 -15.17 -2.88
C GLN A 15 -8.26 -15.81 -3.65
N LYS A 16 -9.05 -14.99 -4.34
CA LYS A 16 -9.98 -15.48 -5.35
C LYS A 16 -9.21 -16.05 -6.57
N PRO A 17 -9.80 -16.99 -7.33
CA PRO A 17 -9.22 -17.47 -8.58
C PRO A 17 -9.01 -16.33 -9.58
N GLN A 18 -7.89 -16.37 -10.29
CA GLN A 18 -7.61 -15.43 -11.39
C GLN A 18 -8.62 -15.62 -12.54
N PRO A 19 -8.94 -14.56 -13.32
CA PRO A 19 -9.85 -14.66 -14.45
C PRO A 19 -9.47 -15.81 -15.41
N GLY A 20 -10.47 -16.63 -15.78
CA GLY A 20 -10.27 -17.79 -16.66
C GLY A 20 -9.71 -19.05 -15.96
N ARG A 21 -9.50 -19.03 -14.65
CA ARG A 21 -9.15 -20.22 -13.86
C ARG A 21 -10.41 -20.85 -13.25
N LYS A 22 -10.31 -22.15 -12.93
CA LYS A 22 -11.36 -22.86 -12.19
C LYS A 22 -11.52 -22.26 -10.78
N PRO A 23 -12.72 -22.27 -10.20
CA PRO A 23 -12.93 -21.91 -8.81
C PRO A 23 -12.02 -22.70 -7.86
N ILE A 24 -11.61 -22.06 -6.77
CA ILE A 24 -10.93 -22.75 -5.67
C ILE A 24 -12.02 -23.37 -4.81
N GLU A 25 -12.04 -24.70 -4.74
CA GLU A 25 -12.98 -25.43 -3.90
C GLU A 25 -12.68 -25.16 -2.42
N GLY A 26 -13.72 -24.84 -1.64
CA GLY A 26 -13.58 -24.57 -0.21
C GLY A 26 -12.81 -23.28 0.13
N ARG A 27 -12.73 -22.29 -0.77
CA ARG A 27 -12.19 -20.97 -0.40
C ARG A 27 -13.03 -20.35 0.72
N GLU A 28 -12.37 -19.97 1.80
CA GLU A 28 -12.95 -19.21 2.89
C GLU A 28 -12.18 -17.89 3.06
N VAL A 29 -12.94 -16.81 3.27
CA VAL A 29 -12.42 -15.50 3.66
C VAL A 29 -12.79 -15.35 5.12
N ALA A 30 -11.81 -15.14 5.99
CA ALA A 30 -12.08 -15.03 7.41
C ALA A 30 -12.82 -13.73 7.73
N ASP A 31 -13.63 -13.73 8.80
CA ASP A 31 -14.43 -12.56 9.18
C ASP A 31 -13.56 -11.32 9.44
N TRP A 32 -12.39 -11.51 10.05
CA TRP A 32 -11.44 -10.42 10.31
C TRP A 32 -10.83 -9.85 9.02
N GLU A 33 -10.61 -10.69 8.01
CA GLU A 33 -10.05 -10.30 6.72
C GLU A 33 -11.05 -9.44 5.95
N GLU A 34 -12.31 -9.88 5.89
CA GLU A 34 -13.40 -9.11 5.30
C GLU A 34 -13.67 -7.82 6.09
N LYS A 35 -13.54 -7.83 7.42
CA LYS A 35 -13.62 -6.63 8.26
C LYS A 35 -12.56 -5.60 7.88
N ILE A 36 -11.29 -6.01 7.71
CA ILE A 36 -10.22 -5.10 7.25
C ILE A 36 -10.55 -4.52 5.87
N SER A 37 -11.01 -5.35 4.92
CA SER A 37 -11.44 -4.92 3.58
C SER A 37 -12.51 -3.81 3.66
N ASN A 38 -13.53 -4.02 4.50
CA ASN A 38 -14.61 -3.04 4.72
C ASN A 38 -14.13 -1.74 5.36
N LEU A 39 -13.25 -1.82 6.38
CA LEU A 39 -12.65 -0.63 7.01
C LEU A 39 -11.84 0.20 5.99
N TYR A 40 -11.14 -0.43 5.04
CA TYR A 40 -10.44 0.30 3.98
C TYR A 40 -11.40 1.01 3.02
N ILE A 41 -12.59 0.45 2.77
CA ILE A 41 -13.64 1.12 1.98
C ILE A 41 -14.21 2.31 2.76
N GLU A 42 -14.47 2.13 4.06
CA GLU A 42 -14.97 3.18 4.95
C GLU A 42 -13.97 4.35 5.06
N GLY A 43 -12.70 4.05 5.38
CA GLY A 43 -11.66 5.07 5.51
C GLY A 43 -11.38 5.81 4.19
N ALA A 44 -11.60 5.17 3.04
CA ALA A 44 -11.53 5.85 1.74
C ALA A 44 -12.70 6.81 1.47
N ARG A 45 -13.83 6.64 2.17
CA ARG A 45 -15.04 7.48 2.05
C ARG A 45 -15.15 8.54 3.15
N GLU A 46 -14.43 8.37 4.25
CA GLU A 46 -14.38 9.35 5.34
C GLU A 46 -13.51 10.56 4.99
N LEU A 47 -14.08 11.75 5.16
CA LEU A 47 -13.46 13.04 4.85
C LEU A 47 -12.87 13.73 6.08
N ASP A 48 -13.39 13.42 7.26
CA ASP A 48 -12.85 13.89 8.54
C ASP A 48 -11.56 13.12 8.84
N GLU A 49 -10.46 13.85 9.00
CA GLU A 49 -9.14 13.25 9.14
C GLU A 49 -8.97 12.45 10.43
N GLU A 50 -9.52 12.94 11.55
CA GLU A 50 -9.40 12.27 12.84
C GLU A 50 -10.22 10.97 12.86
N LYS A 51 -11.45 11.01 12.33
CA LYS A 51 -12.26 9.78 12.16
C LYS A 51 -11.61 8.79 11.22
N ARG A 52 -11.06 9.26 10.10
CA ARG A 52 -10.35 8.39 9.14
C ARG A 52 -9.14 7.73 9.77
N LYS A 53 -8.42 8.45 10.65
CA LYS A 53 -7.28 7.92 11.39
C LYS A 53 -7.70 6.82 12.36
N GLU A 54 -8.82 6.99 13.07
CA GLU A 54 -9.39 5.95 13.93
C GLU A 54 -9.73 4.67 13.15
N ILE A 55 -10.34 4.81 11.97
CA ILE A 55 -10.64 3.67 11.07
C ILE A 55 -9.36 2.93 10.69
N TYR A 56 -8.30 3.64 10.25
CA TYR A 56 -7.04 2.99 9.89
C TYR A 56 -6.29 2.40 11.09
N ALA A 57 -6.44 2.98 12.29
CA ALA A 57 -5.89 2.40 13.51
C ALA A 57 -6.50 1.03 13.81
N GLU A 58 -7.82 0.88 13.62
CA GLU A 58 -8.49 -0.43 13.78
C GLU A 58 -7.97 -1.45 12.76
N THR A 59 -7.68 -1.04 11.52
CA THR A 59 -7.07 -1.97 10.54
C THR A 59 -5.70 -2.47 10.99
N GLN A 60 -4.89 -1.62 11.63
CA GLN A 60 -3.59 -1.99 12.16
C GLN A 60 -3.75 -2.92 13.36
N HIS A 61 -4.68 -2.63 14.27
CA HIS A 61 -4.98 -3.49 15.41
C HIS A 61 -5.35 -4.92 14.98
N LEU A 62 -6.30 -5.07 14.04
CA LEU A 62 -6.68 -6.38 13.51
C LEU A 62 -5.52 -7.07 12.78
N THR A 63 -4.72 -6.32 12.03
CA THR A 63 -3.55 -6.88 11.35
C THR A 63 -2.52 -7.42 12.35
N GLU A 64 -2.32 -6.75 13.47
CA GLU A 64 -1.41 -7.20 14.53
C GLU A 64 -1.97 -8.35 15.36
N GLU A 65 -3.30 -8.43 15.51
CA GLU A 65 -3.97 -9.53 16.21
C GLU A 65 -3.91 -10.84 15.41
N TYR A 66 -4.25 -10.78 14.12
CA TYR A 66 -4.35 -11.97 13.27
C TYR A 66 -3.06 -12.30 12.50
N LEU A 67 -2.08 -11.39 12.48
CA LEU A 67 -0.74 -11.56 11.90
C LEU A 67 -0.71 -12.15 10.48
N PRO A 68 -1.53 -11.67 9.51
CA PRO A 68 -1.42 -12.13 8.12
C PRO A 68 -0.08 -11.75 7.47
N PHE A 69 0.59 -10.74 8.04
CA PHE A 69 1.95 -10.35 7.69
C PHE A 69 2.79 -10.19 8.94
N ILE A 70 4.07 -10.49 8.82
CA ILE A 70 5.08 -10.18 9.84
C ILE A 70 5.95 -9.07 9.28
N TYR A 71 5.72 -7.84 9.75
CA TYR A 71 6.52 -6.68 9.35
C TYR A 71 7.88 -6.72 10.02
N LEU A 72 8.96 -6.60 9.24
CA LEU A 72 10.32 -6.68 9.75
C LEU A 72 10.96 -5.31 9.94
N VAL A 73 11.05 -4.52 8.87
CA VAL A 73 11.75 -3.23 8.87
C VAL A 73 11.12 -2.28 7.87
N ASN A 74 11.24 -0.98 8.15
CA ASN A 74 11.06 0.06 7.14
C ASN A 74 12.37 0.20 6.35
N LEU A 75 12.31 -0.03 5.05
CA LEU A 75 13.49 -0.01 4.19
C LEU A 75 14.04 1.41 4.06
N PHE A 76 15.38 1.54 4.12
CA PHE A 76 16.05 2.74 3.63
C PHE A 76 16.00 2.76 2.09
N SER A 77 15.92 3.96 1.53
CA SER A 77 16.02 4.18 0.09
C SER A 77 17.33 4.88 -0.23
N LEU A 78 18.10 4.33 -1.17
CA LEU A 78 19.31 4.92 -1.72
C LEU A 78 19.11 5.16 -3.20
N THR A 79 19.30 6.40 -3.65
CA THR A 79 19.21 6.76 -5.06
C THR A 79 20.45 7.52 -5.48
N ALA A 80 21.02 7.16 -6.63
CA ALA A 80 22.12 7.87 -7.25
C ALA A 80 21.64 8.52 -8.55
N VAL A 81 22.05 9.76 -8.78
CA VAL A 81 21.73 10.54 -9.97
C VAL A 81 23.01 11.08 -10.59
N ARG A 82 23.00 11.33 -11.90
CA ARG A 82 24.13 11.97 -12.57
C ARG A 82 24.30 13.40 -12.06
N ASN A 83 25.55 13.87 -11.97
CA ASN A 83 25.88 15.23 -11.54
C ASN A 83 25.32 16.34 -12.44
N ARG A 84 24.90 16.02 -13.66
CA ARG A 84 24.26 16.97 -14.59
C ARG A 84 22.84 17.40 -14.21
N PHE A 85 22.25 16.81 -13.16
CA PHE A 85 20.91 17.13 -12.68
C PHE A 85 21.01 17.98 -11.43
N GLU A 86 20.55 19.23 -11.51
CA GLU A 86 20.47 20.14 -10.38
C GLU A 86 19.07 20.19 -9.79
N GLY A 87 18.99 20.39 -8.46
CA GLY A 87 17.72 20.55 -7.75
C GLY A 87 17.00 19.25 -7.37
N ILE A 88 17.66 18.09 -7.48
CA ILE A 88 17.10 16.80 -7.06
C ILE A 88 16.76 16.84 -5.57
N LYS A 89 15.48 16.66 -5.22
CA LYS A 89 15.02 16.48 -3.85
C LYS A 89 14.83 15.00 -3.59
N TYR A 90 15.72 14.37 -2.83
CA TYR A 90 15.60 12.94 -2.54
C TYR A 90 14.36 12.64 -1.69
N SER A 91 13.62 11.59 -2.06
CA SER A 91 12.45 11.10 -1.33
C SER A 91 12.42 9.59 -1.33
N ALA A 92 12.10 9.00 -0.18
CA ALA A 92 11.88 7.56 -0.07
C ALA A 92 10.58 7.09 -0.75
N LEU A 93 9.64 7.99 -1.03
CA LEU A 93 8.32 7.67 -1.59
C LEU A 93 8.18 8.04 -3.07
N GLY A 94 8.88 9.09 -3.53
CA GLY A 94 8.74 9.66 -4.87
C GLY A 94 9.87 9.32 -5.85
N GLY A 95 10.92 8.62 -5.40
CA GLY A 95 12.15 8.41 -6.17
C GLY A 95 12.90 9.73 -6.42
N ALA A 96 13.89 9.72 -7.31
CA ALA A 96 14.71 10.91 -7.59
C ALA A 96 13.99 12.03 -8.36
N PHE A 97 12.88 11.74 -9.04
CA PHE A 97 12.27 12.63 -10.02
C PHE A 97 10.84 13.06 -9.67
N TRP A 98 10.39 12.93 -8.42
CA TRP A 98 9.05 13.40 -8.02
C TRP A 98 8.89 14.92 -8.19
N ASN A 99 9.99 15.67 -8.13
CA ASN A 99 10.03 17.11 -8.35
C ASN A 99 10.57 17.47 -9.74
N ILE A 100 10.28 16.66 -10.77
CA ILE A 100 10.84 16.82 -12.13
C ILE A 100 10.65 18.24 -12.70
N ASP A 101 9.53 18.89 -12.38
CA ASP A 101 9.18 20.24 -12.86
C ASP A 101 10.12 21.34 -12.31
N GLU A 102 10.89 21.04 -11.26
CA GLU A 102 11.86 21.96 -10.66
C GLU A 102 13.31 21.71 -11.13
N LEU A 103 13.55 20.60 -11.83
CA LEU A 103 14.91 20.14 -12.15
C LEU A 103 15.50 20.90 -13.32
N ARG A 104 16.83 21.03 -13.30
CA ARG A 104 17.60 21.63 -14.39
C ARG A 104 18.70 20.68 -14.87
N LEU A 105 18.98 20.78 -16.16
CA LEU A 105 20.15 20.16 -16.76
C LEU A 105 21.29 21.16 -16.79
N THR A 106 22.47 20.73 -16.36
CA THR A 106 23.73 21.43 -16.61
C THR A 106 24.47 20.75 -17.75
N ASP A 107 24.97 21.55 -18.69
CA ASP A 107 25.70 21.08 -19.87
C ASP A 107 27.22 20.88 -19.60
N GLU A 108 27.62 20.63 -18.35
CA GLU A 108 29.00 20.22 -18.04
C GLU A 108 29.29 18.77 -18.50
#